data_AF-A0A7Z1ADL1-F1
#
_entry.id   AF-A0A7Z1ADL1-F1
#
_cell.length_a   1.000
_cell.length_b   1.000
_cell.length_c   1.000
_cell.angle_alpha   90.00
_cell.angle_beta   90.00
_cell.angle_gamma   90.00
#
_symmetry.space_group_name_H-M   'P 1'
#
loop_
_entity.id
_entity.type
_entity.pdbx_description
1 polymer ?
#
loop_
_entity_poly.entity_id
_entity_poly.type
_entity_poly.pdbx_seq_one_letter_code
_entity_poly.pdbx_strand_id
1 'polypeptide(L)'
;MATAENLVRKQIMLSTDNIEKLDKLSKQRGTSAAEIVRLSIESYDPDSADIEENELLELVSERLKEAIKETASTRRRLNKALKTLASQETK
;
A
#
# COMPACT_ATOMS: atom_id res chain seq x y z
N MET A 1 -29.57 -11.05 13.48
CA MET A 1 -28.67 -12.11 13.97
C MET A 1 -27.65 -12.37 12.89
N ALA A 2 -26.36 -12.18 13.17
CA ALA A 2 -25.31 -12.50 12.20
C ALA A 2 -25.33 -14.03 12.00
N THR A 3 -25.65 -14.47 10.79
CA THR A 3 -25.56 -15.87 10.39
C THR A 3 -24.09 -16.26 10.43
N ALA A 4 -23.69 -16.99 11.47
CA ALA A 4 -22.39 -17.64 11.48
C ALA A 4 -22.37 -18.61 10.29
N GLU A 5 -21.58 -18.31 9.26
CA GLU A 5 -21.35 -19.24 8.16
C GLU A 5 -20.83 -20.57 8.72
N ASN A 6 -21.28 -21.68 8.15
CA ASN A 6 -20.85 -23.01 8.57
C ASN A 6 -19.38 -23.25 8.16
N LEU A 7 -18.45 -22.82 9.01
CA LEU A 7 -17.03 -23.04 8.82
C LEU A 7 -16.68 -24.52 8.99
N VAL A 8 -16.01 -25.09 8.00
CA VAL A 8 -15.52 -26.47 8.03
C VAL A 8 -14.02 -26.50 8.25
N ARG A 9 -13.55 -27.30 9.21
CA ARG A 9 -12.11 -27.53 9.41
C ARG A 9 -11.59 -28.42 8.27
N LYS A 10 -10.63 -27.91 7.51
CA LYS A 10 -9.89 -28.64 6.47
C LYS A 10 -8.40 -28.66 6.80
N GLN A 11 -7.80 -29.83 6.79
CA GLN A 11 -6.34 -29.98 6.91
C GLN A 11 -5.72 -29.93 5.51
N ILE A 12 -4.66 -29.13 5.36
CA ILE A 12 -3.90 -28.99 4.13
C ILE A 12 -2.41 -29.19 4.43
N MET A 13 -1.65 -29.60 3.42
CA MET A 13 -0.19 -29.69 3.50
C MET A 13 0.42 -28.44 2.87
N LEU A 14 1.37 -27.82 3.55
CA LEU A 14 2.12 -26.65 3.09
C LEU A 14 3.62 -26.96 3.20
N SER A 15 4.43 -26.36 2.33
CA SER A 15 5.89 -26.37 2.50
C SER A 15 6.29 -25.61 3.75
N THR A 16 7.48 -25.93 4.29
CA THR A 16 8.05 -25.23 5.45
C THR A 16 8.11 -23.72 5.24
N ASP A 17 8.57 -23.27 4.06
CA ASP A 17 8.66 -21.85 3.71
C ASP A 17 7.29 -21.15 3.75
N ASN A 18 6.24 -21.83 3.30
CA ASN A 18 4.88 -21.28 3.33
C ASN A 18 4.33 -21.19 4.76
N ILE A 19 4.69 -22.15 5.63
CA ILE A 19 4.33 -22.12 7.05
C ILE A 19 5.02 -20.94 7.74
N GLU A 20 6.31 -20.73 7.49
CA GLU A 20 7.06 -19.59 8.05
C GLU A 20 6.49 -18.25 7.59
N LYS A 21 6.16 -18.14 6.29
CA LYS A 21 5.52 -16.95 5.73
C LYS A 21 4.17 -16.68 6.40
N LEU A 22 3.36 -17.71 6.58
CA LEU A 22 2.05 -17.61 7.22
C LEU A 22 2.14 -17.17 8.68
N ASP A 23 3.08 -17.74 9.45
CA ASP A 23 3.32 -17.36 10.85
C ASP A 23 3.80 -15.91 10.97
N LYS A 24 4.70 -15.48 10.09
CA LYS A 24 5.16 -14.09 10.04
C LYS A 24 4.00 -13.12 9.79
N LEU A 25 3.14 -13.42 8.82
CA LEU A 25 1.97 -12.58 8.49
C LEU A 25 0.96 -12.54 9.64
N SER A 26 0.70 -13.69 10.26
CA SER A 26 -0.17 -13.82 11.44
C SER A 26 0.31 -12.92 12.59
N LYS A 27 1.61 -12.96 12.92
CA LYS A 27 2.22 -12.11 13.95
C LYS A 27 2.16 -10.63 13.61
N GLN A 28 2.48 -10.27 12.37
CA GLN A 28 2.49 -8.86 11.94
C GLN A 28 1.10 -8.21 12.00
N ARG A 29 0.05 -8.97 11.68
CA ARG A 29 -1.34 -8.46 11.68
C ARG A 29 -2.07 -8.71 13.00
N GLY A 30 -1.45 -9.38 13.97
CA GLY A 30 -2.07 -9.71 15.26
C GLY A 30 -3.31 -10.59 15.12
N THR A 31 -3.35 -11.46 14.11
CA THR A 31 -4.52 -12.32 13.82
C THR A 31 -4.09 -13.77 13.59
N SER A 32 -5.03 -14.70 13.55
CA SER A 32 -4.74 -16.14 13.38
C SER A 32 -4.27 -16.48 11.95
N ALA A 33 -3.50 -17.56 11.83
CA ALA A 33 -3.12 -18.11 10.52
C ALA A 33 -4.34 -18.44 9.64
N ALA A 34 -5.44 -18.93 10.23
CA ALA A 34 -6.68 -19.22 9.51
C ALA A 34 -7.34 -17.94 8.95
N GLU A 35 -7.26 -16.83 9.68
CA GLU A 35 -7.71 -15.52 9.21
C GLU A 35 -6.91 -15.06 8.00
N ILE A 36 -5.58 -15.19 8.08
CA ILE A 36 -4.70 -14.81 6.97
C ILE A 36 -5.03 -15.63 5.73
N VAL A 37 -5.24 -16.94 5.86
CA VAL A 37 -5.63 -17.79 4.72
C VAL A 37 -6.98 -17.35 4.16
N ARG A 38 -7.97 -17.07 5.01
CA ARG A 38 -9.29 -16.63 4.56
C ARG A 38 -9.22 -15.32 3.79
N LEU A 39 -8.59 -14.30 4.36
CA LEU A 39 -8.38 -13.00 3.70
C LEU A 39 -7.63 -13.15 2.38
N SER A 40 -6.62 -14.03 2.34
CA SER A 40 -5.84 -14.26 1.11
C SER A 40 -6.71 -14.85 0.00
N ILE A 41 -7.59 -15.80 0.35
CA ILE A 41 -8.54 -16.41 -0.59
C ILE A 41 -9.59 -15.39 -1.02
N GLU A 42 -10.15 -14.60 -0.10
CA GLU A 42 -11.12 -13.54 -0.40
C GLU A 42 -10.53 -12.46 -1.32
N SER A 43 -9.24 -12.15 -1.17
CA SER A 43 -8.53 -11.19 -2.02
C SER A 43 -8.03 -11.77 -3.34
N TYR A 44 -8.05 -13.10 -3.49
CA TYR A 44 -7.54 -13.75 -4.69
C TYR A 44 -8.57 -13.68 -5.80
N ASP A 45 -8.31 -12.84 -6.79
CA ASP A 45 -9.08 -12.76 -8.02
C ASP A 45 -8.31 -13.46 -9.15
N PRO A 46 -8.75 -14.66 -9.59
CA PRO A 46 -8.06 -15.40 -10.66
C PRO A 46 -8.21 -14.76 -12.04
N ASP A 47 -9.18 -13.87 -12.22
CA ASP A 47 -9.49 -13.22 -13.49
C ASP A 47 -8.91 -11.79 -13.58
N SER A 48 -8.34 -11.27 -12.49
CA SER A 48 -7.66 -9.96 -12.44
C SER A 48 -6.26 -9.99 -13.10
N ALA A 49 -6.14 -10.70 -14.22
CA ALA A 49 -4.90 -10.94 -14.93
C ALA A 49 -4.09 -9.66 -15.14
N ASP A 50 -2.97 -9.53 -14.39
CA ASP A 50 -1.62 -8.97 -14.62
C ASP A 50 -1.38 -7.77 -15.58
N ILE A 51 -2.41 -7.22 -16.24
CA ILE A 51 -2.32 -6.17 -17.25
C ILE A 51 -2.58 -4.79 -16.62
N GLU A 52 -3.45 -4.70 -15.61
CA GLU A 52 -3.81 -3.41 -15.00
C GLU A 52 -2.82 -2.93 -13.91
N GLU A 53 -2.19 -3.84 -13.15
CA GLU A 53 -1.40 -3.42 -11.97
C GLU A 53 -0.10 -2.69 -12.37
N ASN A 54 0.57 -3.10 -13.45
CA ASN A 54 1.79 -2.43 -13.91
C ASN A 54 1.51 -1.05 -14.53
N GLU A 55 0.45 -0.91 -15.33
CA GLU A 55 0.06 0.38 -15.91
C GLU A 55 -0.42 1.37 -14.83
N LEU A 56 -1.16 0.89 -13.82
CA LEU A 56 -1.55 1.69 -12.66
C LEU A 56 -0.34 2.13 -11.84
N LEU A 57 0.62 1.25 -11.58
CA LEU A 57 1.85 1.59 -10.86
C LEU A 57 2.71 2.60 -11.63
N GLU A 58 2.77 2.49 -12.95
CA GLU A 58 3.47 3.45 -13.80
C GLU A 58 2.79 4.83 -13.76
N LEU A 59 1.45 4.88 -13.86
CA LEU A 59 0.69 6.12 -13.72
C LEU A 59 0.89 6.77 -12.35
N VAL A 60 0.83 5.98 -11.27
CA VAL A 60 1.07 6.47 -9.90
C VAL A 60 2.50 7.00 -9.75
N SER A 61 3.49 6.30 -10.32
CA SER A 61 4.89 6.73 -10.34
C SER A 61 5.07 8.07 -11.06
N GLU A 62 4.41 8.25 -12.20
CA GLU A 62 4.44 9.49 -12.98
C GLU A 62 3.82 10.65 -12.19
N ARG A 63 2.61 10.46 -11.64
CA ARG A 63 1.93 11.47 -10.82
C ARG A 63 2.73 11.86 -9.58
N LEU A 64 3.39 10.90 -8.93
CA LEU A 64 4.24 11.18 -7.78
C LEU A 64 5.45 12.04 -8.17
N LYS A 65 6.09 11.74 -9.32
CA LYS A 65 7.21 12.54 -9.83
C LYS A 65 6.77 13.98 -10.16
N GLU A 66 5.60 14.15 -10.77
CA GLU A 66 5.01 15.46 -11.04
C GLU A 66 4.80 16.24 -9.74
N ALA A 67 4.12 15.65 -8.75
CA ALA A 67 3.84 16.29 -7.48
C ALA A 67 5.12 16.71 -6.73
N ILE A 68 6.16 15.88 -6.75
CA ILE A 68 7.47 16.21 -6.16
C ILE A 68 8.10 17.41 -6.88
N LYS A 69 8.08 17.42 -8.22
CA LYS A 69 8.67 18.49 -9.04
C LYS A 69 7.93 19.83 -8.82
N GLU A 70 6.60 19.79 -8.78
CA GLU A 70 5.77 20.96 -8.49
C GLU A 70 6.02 21.50 -7.09
N THR A 71 6.02 20.62 -6.08
CA THR A 71 6.28 21.01 -4.69
C THR A 71 7.67 21.64 -4.54
N ALA A 72 8.70 21.06 -5.16
CA ALA A 72 10.05 21.61 -5.14
C ALA A 72 10.13 22.99 -5.82
N SER A 73 9.44 23.17 -6.95
CA SER A 73 9.34 24.45 -7.66
C SER A 73 8.64 25.51 -6.82
N THR A 74 7.51 25.16 -6.21
CA THR A 74 6.75 26.04 -5.31
C THR A 74 7.58 26.46 -4.12
N ARG A 75 8.29 25.53 -3.47
CA ARG A 75 9.20 25.85 -2.35
C ARG A 75 10.30 26.83 -2.77
N ARG A 76 10.89 26.66 -3.96
CA ARG A 76 11.90 27.60 -4.49
C ARG A 76 11.32 29.00 -4.71
N ARG A 77 10.12 29.09 -5.31
CA ARG A 77 9.42 30.37 -5.56
C ARG A 77 9.04 31.05 -4.23
N LEU A 78 8.50 30.30 -3.28
CA LEU A 78 8.16 30.78 -1.94
C LEU A 78 9.38 31.34 -1.23
N ASN A 79 10.48 30.60 -1.19
CA ASN A 79 11.72 31.06 -0.56
C ASN A 79 12.29 32.31 -1.23
N LYS A 80 12.16 32.43 -2.55
CA LYS A 80 12.58 33.63 -3.27
C LYS A 80 11.70 34.83 -2.90
N ALA A 81 10.39 34.66 -2.87
CA ALA A 81 9.44 35.70 -2.46
C ALA A 81 9.71 36.15 -1.01
N LEU A 82 9.85 35.20 -0.08
CA LEU A 82 10.16 35.50 1.32
C LEU A 82 11.47 36.28 1.48
N LYS A 83 12.53 35.94 0.72
CA LYS A 83 13.78 36.72 0.71
C LYS A 83 13.59 38.15 0.19
N THR A 84 12.78 38.32 -0.86
CA THR A 84 12.47 39.64 -1.41
C THR A 84 11.71 40.49 -0.40
N LEU A 85 10.68 39.94 0.27
CA LEU A 85 9.96 40.66 1.33
C LEU A 85 10.88 41.03 2.49
N ALA A 86 11.69 40.09 2.99
CA ALA A 86 12.63 40.37 4.08
C ALA A 86 13.65 41.47 3.74
N SER A 87 14.05 41.57 2.47
CA SER A 87 14.97 42.62 2.00
C SER A 87 14.27 43.97 1.78
N GLN A 88 12.95 44.00 1.67
CA GLN A 88 12.15 45.23 1.57
C GLN A 88 11.84 45.82 2.95
N GLU A 89 11.70 45.00 4.00
CA GLU A 89 11.49 45.48 5.38
C GLU A 89 12.75 46.07 6.05
N THR A 90 13.93 45.85 5.47
CA THR A 90 15.22 46.35 6.00
C THR A 90 15.72 47.64 5.35
N LYS A 91 14.91 48.29 4.50
CA LYS A 91 15.15 49.62 3.92
C LYS A 91 14.15 50.63 4.46
#